data_AF-A0AAF0JL36-F1
#
_entry.id   AF-A0AAF0JL36-F1
#
_cell.length_a   1.000
_cell.length_b   1.000
_cell.length_c   1.000
_cell.angle_alpha   90.00
_cell.angle_beta   90.00
_cell.angle_gamma   90.00
#
_symmetry.space_group_name_H-M   'P 1'
#
loop_
_entity.id
_entity.type
_entity.pdbx_description
1 polymer ?
#
loop_
_entity_poly.entity_id
_entity_poly.type
_entity_poly.pdbx_seq_one_letter_code
_entity_poly.pdbx_strand_id
1 'polypeptide(L)'
;MGFNKNRDANIIQNNQKSSQKTHKKEKLIIKLDITFMKYVFEIKDSVFEKGIIFDKTGNFLFRMKGNRSSIDFSYNDIYRLQGKIFMHNHPRGGGFSLPDIKTACALNMAGMIVVTKKYIHIFFPPQERETFLISDYRGILKCYQIRQNIIPLSKRFLPDDEIWRIVACDLGFRYLKIKIRINKNL
;
A
#
# COMPACT_ATOMS: atom_id res chain seq x y z
N MET A 1 29.74 38.89 51.95
CA MET A 1 28.94 37.64 52.02
C MET A 1 27.55 37.95 51.50
N GLY A 2 27.03 37.13 50.58
CA GLY A 2 25.60 37.15 50.18
C GLY A 2 25.35 37.48 48.72
N PHE A 3 25.02 36.46 47.94
CA PHE A 3 24.83 36.43 46.48
C PHE A 3 23.48 36.99 46.00
N ASN A 4 23.51 37.49 44.76
CA ASN A 4 22.39 37.78 43.86
C ASN A 4 21.73 36.47 43.35
N LYS A 5 20.39 36.36 43.33
CA LYS A 5 19.59 35.46 42.45
C LYS A 5 18.09 35.59 42.76
N ASN A 6 17.34 36.17 41.81
CA ASN A 6 16.09 35.62 41.27
C ASN A 6 15.32 36.71 40.50
N ARG A 7 15.94 37.15 39.39
CA ARG A 7 15.23 37.57 38.17
C ARG A 7 14.68 36.38 37.37
N ASP A 8 14.67 35.18 37.96
CA ASP A 8 14.36 33.90 37.32
C ASP A 8 12.93 33.38 37.59
N ALA A 9 12.10 34.14 38.32
CA ALA A 9 10.73 33.69 38.65
C ALA A 9 9.70 33.90 37.53
N ASN A 10 9.98 34.73 36.53
CA ASN A 10 9.06 34.98 35.38
C ASN A 10 9.49 34.31 34.07
N ILE A 11 10.55 33.50 34.08
CA ILE A 11 11.00 32.70 32.92
C ILE A 11 10.47 31.26 32.99
N ILE A 12 9.95 30.82 34.14
CA ILE A 12 9.61 29.40 34.37
C ILE A 12 8.11 29.07 34.17
N GLN A 13 7.21 30.05 34.14
CA GLN A 13 5.76 29.78 33.89
C GLN A 13 5.33 29.80 32.41
N ASN A 14 6.21 30.15 31.46
CA ASN A 14 5.89 30.08 30.03
C ASN A 14 6.44 28.82 29.32
N ASN A 15 7.09 27.90 30.04
CA ASN A 15 7.67 26.67 29.47
C ASN A 15 6.77 25.43 29.58
N GLN A 16 5.51 25.57 29.96
CA GLN A 16 4.52 24.47 29.94
C GLN A 16 3.48 24.56 28.82
N LYS A 17 3.56 25.56 27.93
CA LYS A 17 2.66 25.69 26.76
C LYS A 17 3.31 25.36 25.40
N SER A 18 4.54 24.84 25.38
CA SER A 18 5.31 24.59 24.15
C SER A 18 5.65 23.13 23.84
N SER A 19 5.14 22.16 24.63
CA SER A 19 5.41 20.73 24.38
C SER A 19 4.27 19.94 23.71
N GLN A 20 3.12 20.57 23.41
CA GLN A 20 2.19 20.05 22.42
C GLN A 20 2.68 20.42 21.01
N LYS A 21 3.93 20.06 20.72
CA LYS A 21 4.42 19.88 19.34
C LYS A 21 3.63 18.70 18.79
N THR A 22 2.48 19.00 18.22
CA THR A 22 2.05 18.51 16.91
C THR A 22 3.00 17.45 16.34
N HIS A 23 2.85 16.21 16.81
CA HIS A 23 3.17 15.05 16.00
C HIS A 23 2.24 15.13 14.81
N LYS A 24 2.70 15.85 13.77
CA LYS A 24 2.17 15.75 12.42
C LYS A 24 2.03 14.27 12.15
N LYS A 25 0.78 13.79 12.13
CA LYS A 25 0.39 12.52 11.55
C LYS A 25 0.97 12.50 10.15
N GLU A 26 2.13 11.88 9.97
CA GLU A 26 2.62 11.52 8.66
C GLU A 26 1.66 10.45 8.14
N LYS A 27 0.65 10.96 7.43
CA LYS A 27 -0.35 10.20 6.71
C LYS A 27 0.44 9.31 5.75
N LEU A 28 0.28 7.98 5.85
CA LEU A 28 0.86 7.03 4.89
C LEU A 28 0.25 7.28 3.51
N ILE A 29 0.81 8.26 2.81
CA ILE A 29 0.57 8.59 1.42
C ILE A 29 1.85 8.13 0.74
N ILE A 30 1.77 7.05 -0.04
CA ILE A 30 2.80 6.86 -1.07
C ILE A 30 2.81 8.17 -1.85
N LYS A 31 3.92 8.89 -1.81
CA LYS A 31 4.11 10.01 -2.70
C LYS A 31 4.18 9.42 -4.10
N LEU A 32 3.09 9.50 -4.85
CA LEU A 32 3.02 9.11 -6.25
C LEU A 32 3.77 10.15 -7.09
N ASP A 33 5.05 10.28 -6.82
CA ASP A 33 5.94 11.22 -7.48
C ASP A 33 6.57 10.59 -8.73
N ILE A 34 7.44 11.38 -9.36
CA ILE A 34 8.16 10.99 -10.57
C ILE A 34 8.97 9.71 -10.34
N THR A 35 9.54 9.54 -9.15
CA THR A 35 10.33 8.35 -8.79
C THR A 35 9.44 7.12 -8.72
N PHE A 36 8.27 7.20 -8.07
CA PHE A 36 7.31 6.10 -8.06
C PHE A 36 6.86 5.73 -9.49
N MET A 37 6.49 6.74 -10.29
CA MET A 37 6.02 6.52 -11.66
C MET A 37 7.08 5.92 -12.56
N LYS A 38 8.38 6.23 -12.36
CA LYS A 38 9.49 5.58 -13.07
C LYS A 38 9.41 4.05 -12.95
N TYR A 39 9.18 3.53 -11.73
CA TYR A 39 9.08 2.09 -11.52
C TYR A 39 7.80 1.49 -12.08
N VAL A 40 6.69 2.24 -12.07
CA VAL A 40 5.45 1.83 -12.76
C VAL A 40 5.73 1.61 -14.25
N PHE A 41 6.36 2.58 -14.92
CA PHE A 41 6.68 2.47 -16.34
C PHE A 41 7.74 1.40 -16.64
N GLU A 42 8.64 1.10 -15.69
CA GLU A 42 9.62 0.03 -15.82
C GLU A 42 8.98 -1.37 -15.93
N ILE A 43 7.87 -1.61 -15.23
CA ILE A 43 7.27 -2.95 -15.14
C ILE A 43 5.95 -3.12 -15.91
N LYS A 44 5.20 -2.04 -16.21
CA LYS A 44 3.82 -2.14 -16.72
C LYS A 44 3.64 -2.93 -18.02
N ASP A 45 4.65 -2.93 -18.90
CA ASP A 45 4.61 -3.59 -20.21
C ASP A 45 5.39 -4.90 -20.24
N SER A 46 5.94 -5.33 -19.09
CA SER A 46 6.64 -6.60 -18.99
C SER A 46 5.69 -7.78 -19.21
N VAL A 47 6.13 -8.75 -20.01
CA VAL A 47 5.42 -10.04 -20.23
C VAL A 47 5.67 -11.05 -19.11
N PHE A 48 6.62 -10.75 -18.22
CA PHE A 48 6.89 -11.47 -16.98
C PHE A 48 6.48 -10.62 -15.78
N GLU A 49 6.09 -11.27 -14.70
CA GLU A 49 5.89 -10.67 -13.39
C GLU A 49 7.22 -10.16 -12.83
N LYS A 50 7.25 -8.88 -12.47
CA LYS A 50 8.39 -8.19 -11.87
C LYS A 50 7.92 -7.54 -10.58
N GLY A 51 8.64 -7.78 -9.49
CA GLY A 51 8.39 -7.18 -8.19
C GLY A 51 9.35 -6.02 -7.92
N ILE A 52 8.84 -4.90 -7.43
CA ILE A 52 9.61 -3.76 -6.91
C ILE A 52 9.21 -3.57 -5.45
N ILE A 53 10.21 -3.51 -4.57
CA ILE A 53 10.00 -3.39 -3.13
C ILE A 53 10.41 -1.99 -2.70
N PHE A 54 9.54 -1.37 -1.90
CA PHE A 54 9.79 -0.07 -1.28
C PHE A 54 9.73 -0.17 0.24
N ASP A 55 10.43 0.74 0.91
CA ASP A 55 10.18 0.99 2.32
C ASP A 55 8.80 1.66 2.53
N LYS A 56 8.42 1.87 3.80
CA LYS A 56 7.13 2.47 4.17
C LYS A 56 6.96 3.93 3.69
N THR A 57 8.05 4.61 3.41
CA THR A 57 8.05 6.00 2.91
C THR A 57 8.01 6.07 1.38
N GLY A 58 8.13 4.94 0.70
CA GLY A 58 8.12 4.85 -0.77
C GLY A 58 9.49 4.86 -1.41
N ASN A 59 10.59 4.74 -0.64
CA ASN A 59 11.92 4.63 -1.25
C ASN A 59 12.18 3.22 -1.76
N PHE A 60 12.78 3.11 -2.93
CA PHE A 60 13.17 1.83 -3.52
C PHE A 60 14.19 1.09 -2.67
N LEU A 61 14.01 -0.23 -2.54
CA LEU A 61 14.95 -1.12 -1.84
C LEU A 61 15.59 -2.14 -2.80
N PHE A 62 14.78 -3.02 -3.40
CA PHE A 62 15.26 -4.05 -4.30
C PHE A 62 14.17 -4.54 -5.28
N ARG A 63 14.58 -5.40 -6.22
CA ARG A 63 13.69 -6.03 -7.22
C ARG A 63 13.59 -7.54 -6.98
N MET A 64 12.45 -8.10 -7.37
CA MET A 64 12.21 -9.54 -7.47
C MET A 64 11.83 -9.88 -8.91
N LYS A 65 12.27 -11.05 -9.39
CA LYS A 65 11.88 -11.57 -10.70
C LYS A 65 10.92 -12.73 -10.48
N GLY A 66 9.81 -12.73 -11.21
CA GLY A 66 8.87 -13.84 -11.30
C GLY A 66 8.91 -14.52 -12.66
N ASN A 67 7.97 -15.43 -12.86
CA ASN A 67 7.68 -16.07 -14.14
C ASN A 67 6.58 -15.30 -14.89
N ARG A 68 5.85 -15.93 -15.82
CA ARG A 68 4.79 -15.25 -16.62
C ARG A 68 3.52 -14.91 -15.82
N SER A 69 3.34 -15.48 -14.62
CA SER A 69 2.10 -15.37 -13.86
C SER A 69 2.25 -15.35 -12.33
N SER A 70 3.46 -15.56 -11.79
CA SER A 70 3.71 -15.46 -10.35
C SER A 70 5.12 -14.98 -10.05
N ILE A 71 5.29 -14.41 -8.86
CA ILE A 71 6.58 -14.27 -8.18
C ILE A 71 6.57 -15.31 -7.07
N ASP A 72 7.59 -16.16 -7.06
CA ASP A 72 7.69 -17.21 -6.05
C ASP A 72 8.36 -16.63 -4.81
N PHE A 73 7.71 -16.81 -3.66
CA PHE A 73 8.20 -16.36 -2.37
C PHE A 73 8.78 -17.56 -1.61
N SER A 74 10.00 -17.39 -1.11
CA SER A 74 10.64 -18.31 -0.17
C SER A 74 10.28 -17.94 1.27
N TYR A 75 10.53 -18.85 2.22
CA TYR A 75 10.34 -18.56 3.65
C TYR A 75 11.14 -17.33 4.12
N ASN A 76 12.33 -17.12 3.58
CA ASN A 76 13.18 -15.98 3.91
C ASN A 76 12.59 -14.63 3.46
N ASP A 77 11.64 -14.64 2.52
CA ASP A 77 11.01 -13.42 2.04
C ASP A 77 10.07 -12.79 3.07
N ILE A 78 9.67 -13.53 4.12
CA ILE A 78 8.96 -12.96 5.28
C ILE A 78 9.74 -11.77 5.83
N TYR A 79 11.01 -11.96 6.19
CA TYR A 79 11.86 -10.89 6.74
C TYR A 79 12.13 -9.78 5.71
N ARG A 80 12.27 -10.17 4.45
CA ARG A 80 12.57 -9.23 3.36
C ARG A 80 11.38 -8.38 2.97
N LEU A 81 10.14 -8.78 3.24
CA LEU A 81 8.92 -8.08 2.78
C LEU A 81 8.04 -7.56 3.92
N GLN A 82 8.23 -8.04 5.15
CA GLN A 82 7.55 -7.52 6.32
C GLN A 82 7.75 -6.01 6.45
N GLY A 83 6.65 -5.29 6.66
CA GLY A 83 6.62 -3.84 6.82
C GLY A 83 6.94 -3.04 5.55
N LYS A 84 7.00 -3.69 4.38
CA LYS A 84 7.37 -3.06 3.12
C LYS A 84 6.21 -3.00 2.13
N ILE A 85 6.33 -2.12 1.15
CA ILE A 85 5.35 -1.99 0.08
C ILE A 85 5.84 -2.82 -1.10
N PHE A 86 5.00 -3.72 -1.58
CA PHE A 86 5.31 -4.57 -2.73
C PHE A 86 4.49 -4.15 -3.94
N MET A 87 5.18 -3.85 -5.04
CA MET A 87 4.58 -3.53 -6.32
C MET A 87 4.92 -4.62 -7.35
N HIS A 88 3.93 -5.14 -8.06
CA HIS A 88 4.15 -6.04 -9.19
C HIS A 88 3.24 -5.71 -10.37
N ASN A 89 3.55 -6.23 -11.55
CA ASN A 89 2.76 -5.97 -12.75
C ASN A 89 1.90 -7.18 -13.13
N HIS A 90 0.66 -6.99 -13.57
CA HIS A 90 -0.15 -8.09 -14.13
C HIS A 90 -0.18 -8.01 -15.66
N PRO A 91 0.58 -8.86 -16.39
CA PRO A 91 0.68 -8.78 -17.85
C PRO A 91 -0.67 -8.99 -18.56
N ARG A 92 -1.56 -9.81 -17.96
CA ARG A 92 -2.89 -10.15 -18.50
C ARG A 92 -3.96 -9.08 -18.23
N GLY A 93 -3.67 -8.09 -17.38
CA GLY A 93 -4.52 -6.89 -17.26
C GLY A 93 -5.67 -6.94 -16.25
N GLY A 94 -5.57 -7.71 -15.17
CA GLY A 94 -6.48 -7.63 -14.02
C GLY A 94 -5.91 -6.78 -12.88
N GLY A 95 -6.76 -6.33 -11.96
CA GLY A 95 -6.34 -5.80 -10.66
C GLY A 95 -5.92 -6.92 -9.70
N PHE A 96 -6.14 -6.74 -8.39
CA PHE A 96 -5.71 -7.73 -7.40
C PHE A 96 -6.39 -9.10 -7.59
N SER A 97 -5.67 -10.15 -7.20
CA SER A 97 -6.19 -11.49 -7.01
C SER A 97 -6.26 -11.84 -5.51
N LEU A 98 -7.07 -12.84 -5.15
CA LEU A 98 -7.07 -13.36 -3.77
C LEU A 98 -5.69 -13.88 -3.32
N PRO A 99 -4.89 -14.56 -4.17
CA PRO A 99 -3.49 -14.88 -3.87
C PRO A 99 -2.63 -13.67 -3.51
N ASP A 100 -2.76 -12.54 -4.23
CA ASP A 100 -1.98 -11.33 -3.92
C ASP A 100 -2.28 -10.84 -2.50
N ILE A 101 -3.56 -10.78 -2.14
CA ILE A 101 -3.98 -10.35 -0.81
C ILE A 101 -3.57 -11.35 0.27
N LYS A 102 -3.65 -12.65 -0.02
CA LYS A 102 -3.16 -13.70 0.89
C LYS A 102 -1.68 -13.51 1.18
N THR A 103 -0.87 -13.27 0.15
CA THR A 103 0.57 -13.01 0.28
C THR A 103 0.84 -11.74 1.09
N ALA A 104 0.13 -10.64 0.82
CA ALA A 104 0.26 -9.41 1.58
C ALA A 104 0.00 -9.60 3.08
N CYS A 105 -1.04 -10.37 3.41
CA CYS A 105 -1.41 -10.70 4.79
C CYS A 105 -0.40 -11.66 5.44
N ALA A 106 0.02 -12.71 4.73
CA ALA A 106 0.93 -13.73 5.25
C ALA A 106 2.34 -13.19 5.49
N LEU A 107 2.79 -12.22 4.70
CA LEU A 107 4.11 -11.60 4.81
C LEU A 107 4.09 -10.26 5.56
N ASN A 108 2.95 -9.89 6.18
CA ASN A 108 2.79 -8.65 6.94
C ASN A 108 3.30 -7.41 6.18
N MET A 109 2.93 -7.29 4.91
CA MET A 109 3.34 -6.15 4.08
C MET A 109 2.68 -4.86 4.56
N ALA A 110 3.34 -3.73 4.31
CA ALA A 110 2.77 -2.41 4.54
C ALA A 110 1.78 -1.99 3.45
N GLY A 111 1.90 -2.56 2.24
CA GLY A 111 1.04 -2.24 1.12
C GLY A 111 1.26 -3.16 -0.07
N MET A 112 0.22 -3.33 -0.88
CA MET A 112 0.24 -4.14 -2.09
C MET A 112 -0.18 -3.27 -3.29
N ILE A 113 0.60 -3.30 -4.36
CA ILE A 113 0.37 -2.51 -5.56
C ILE A 113 0.42 -3.43 -6.78
N VAL A 114 -0.60 -3.36 -7.61
CA VAL A 114 -0.65 -4.05 -8.91
C VAL A 114 -0.64 -3.02 -10.02
N VAL A 115 0.27 -3.18 -10.97
CA VAL A 115 0.42 -2.34 -12.15
C VAL A 115 -0.05 -3.11 -13.38
N THR A 116 -1.06 -2.60 -14.05
CA THR A 116 -1.48 -3.08 -15.37
C THR A 116 -1.01 -2.11 -16.44
N LYS A 117 -1.24 -2.45 -17.71
CA LYS A 117 -0.98 -1.53 -18.83
C LYS A 117 -1.74 -0.20 -18.72
N LYS A 118 -2.91 -0.20 -18.05
CA LYS A 118 -3.84 0.95 -18.02
C LYS A 118 -4.04 1.55 -16.63
N TYR A 119 -3.81 0.78 -15.57
CA TYR A 119 -4.18 1.17 -14.21
C TYR A 119 -3.12 0.76 -13.19
N ILE A 120 -3.03 1.53 -12.12
CA ILE A 120 -2.34 1.18 -10.88
C ILE A 120 -3.43 0.90 -9.85
N HIS A 121 -3.38 -0.27 -9.24
CA HIS A 121 -4.24 -0.68 -8.15
C HIS A 121 -3.42 -0.65 -6.87
N ILE A 122 -3.95 -0.07 -5.82
CA ILE A 122 -3.26 0.09 -4.53
C ILE A 122 -4.20 -0.44 -3.46
N PHE A 123 -3.72 -1.38 -2.65
CA PHE A 123 -4.43 -1.94 -1.50
C PHE A 123 -3.57 -1.78 -0.26
N PHE A 124 -4.17 -1.26 0.80
CA PHE A 124 -3.51 -0.91 2.03
C PHE A 124 -4.33 -1.35 3.25
N PRO A 125 -3.68 -1.66 4.38
CA PRO A 125 -4.38 -1.95 5.62
C PRO A 125 -5.21 -0.73 6.08
N PRO A 126 -6.14 -0.93 7.03
CA PRO A 126 -6.88 0.16 7.66
C PRO A 126 -5.99 1.30 8.13
N GLN A 127 -6.53 2.51 8.20
CA GLN A 127 -5.75 3.72 8.43
C GLN A 127 -4.99 3.68 9.76
N GLU A 128 -5.50 2.95 10.74
CA GLU A 128 -4.96 2.80 12.08
C GLU A 128 -3.80 1.78 12.15
N ARG A 129 -3.51 1.08 11.04
CA ARG A 129 -2.51 0.01 10.98
C ARG A 129 -1.47 0.26 9.89
N GLU A 130 -0.21 -0.05 10.21
CA GLU A 130 0.91 0.06 9.28
C GLU A 130 0.99 -1.13 8.31
N THR A 131 0.52 -2.32 8.72
CA THR A 131 0.65 -3.57 7.95
C THR A 131 -0.64 -4.38 7.91
N PHE A 132 -0.72 -5.25 6.91
CA PHE A 132 -1.67 -6.35 6.91
C PHE A 132 -1.35 -7.33 8.04
N LEU A 133 -2.40 -7.95 8.59
CA LEU A 133 -2.30 -9.05 9.54
C LEU A 133 -2.70 -10.35 8.85
N ILE A 134 -2.08 -11.46 9.25
CA ILE A 134 -2.45 -12.78 8.72
C ILE A 134 -3.93 -13.11 8.93
N SER A 135 -4.53 -12.59 10.01
CA SER A 135 -5.95 -12.75 10.34
C SER A 135 -6.89 -11.99 9.39
N ASP A 136 -6.41 -10.95 8.71
CA ASP A 136 -7.21 -10.13 7.79
C ASP A 136 -7.76 -10.96 6.62
N TYR A 137 -6.96 -11.93 6.14
CA TYR A 137 -7.28 -12.68 4.94
C TYR A 137 -8.62 -13.42 5.04
N ARG A 138 -8.97 -13.98 6.21
CA ARG A 138 -10.25 -14.68 6.40
C ARG A 138 -11.45 -13.74 6.20
N GLY A 139 -11.37 -12.52 6.77
CA GLY A 139 -12.41 -11.51 6.62
C GLY A 139 -12.54 -11.04 5.18
N ILE A 140 -11.39 -10.75 4.54
CA ILE A 140 -11.33 -10.32 3.14
C ILE A 140 -11.90 -11.40 2.21
N LEU A 141 -11.48 -12.66 2.37
CA LEU A 141 -11.95 -13.78 1.55
C LEU A 141 -13.46 -13.95 1.66
N LYS A 142 -13.99 -13.94 2.89
CA LYS A 142 -15.45 -14.08 3.12
C LYS A 142 -16.22 -12.92 2.49
N CYS A 143 -15.75 -11.68 2.68
CA CYS A 143 -16.38 -10.50 2.08
C CYS A 143 -16.34 -10.57 0.54
N TYR A 144 -15.19 -10.93 -0.03
CA TYR A 144 -15.02 -11.09 -1.47
C TYR A 144 -16.00 -12.13 -2.05
N GLN A 145 -16.10 -13.32 -1.44
CA GLN A 145 -17.00 -14.37 -1.90
C GLN A 145 -18.47 -13.96 -1.81
N ILE A 146 -18.88 -13.36 -0.69
CA ILE A 146 -20.25 -12.85 -0.52
C ILE A 146 -20.57 -11.81 -1.59
N ARG A 147 -19.68 -10.83 -1.79
CA ARG A 147 -19.89 -9.77 -2.79
C ARG A 147 -19.91 -10.31 -4.21
N GLN A 148 -19.03 -11.26 -4.58
CA GLN A 148 -19.08 -11.91 -5.89
C GLN A 148 -20.43 -12.61 -6.14
N ASN A 149 -20.99 -13.24 -5.12
CA ASN A 149 -22.25 -13.98 -5.25
C ASN A 149 -23.49 -13.08 -5.30
N ILE A 150 -23.41 -11.86 -4.75
CA ILE A 150 -24.52 -10.89 -4.74
C ILE A 150 -24.49 -9.97 -5.97
N ILE A 151 -23.35 -9.85 -6.67
CA ILE A 151 -23.29 -9.08 -7.92
C ILE A 151 -24.28 -9.69 -8.93
N PRO A 152 -25.27 -8.92 -9.42
CA PRO A 152 -26.21 -9.40 -10.42
C PRO A 152 -25.49 -9.97 -11.63
N LEU A 153 -26.02 -11.03 -12.24
CA LEU A 153 -25.45 -11.67 -13.44
C LEU A 153 -25.09 -10.65 -14.54
N SER A 154 -25.90 -9.59 -14.70
CA SER A 154 -25.67 -8.50 -15.66
C SER A 154 -24.41 -7.66 -15.40
N LYS A 155 -23.90 -7.68 -14.16
CA LYS A 155 -22.70 -6.94 -13.74
C LYS A 155 -21.46 -7.82 -13.58
N ARG A 156 -21.56 -9.15 -13.75
CA ARG A 156 -20.38 -10.05 -13.78
C ARG A 156 -19.43 -9.81 -14.96
N PHE A 157 -19.87 -9.04 -15.96
CA PHE A 157 -19.05 -8.63 -17.11
C PHE A 157 -18.37 -7.25 -16.91
N LEU A 158 -18.62 -6.57 -15.79
CA LEU A 158 -17.85 -5.37 -15.43
C LEU A 158 -16.44 -5.79 -14.95
N PRO A 159 -15.39 -4.98 -15.19
CA PRO A 159 -14.04 -5.36 -14.83
C PRO A 159 -13.94 -5.68 -13.33
N ASP A 160 -13.36 -6.85 -13.02
CA ASP A 160 -13.30 -7.51 -11.70
C ASP A 160 -12.86 -6.59 -10.55
N ASP A 161 -12.19 -5.48 -10.84
CA ASP A 161 -11.52 -4.63 -9.86
C ASP A 161 -12.46 -3.82 -8.95
N GLU A 162 -13.75 -3.69 -9.30
CA GLU A 162 -14.73 -2.94 -8.49
C GLU A 162 -15.00 -3.65 -7.15
N ILE A 163 -14.88 -4.98 -7.12
CA ILE A 163 -15.07 -5.75 -5.91
C ILE A 163 -14.06 -5.40 -4.83
N TRP A 164 -12.82 -5.07 -5.21
CA TRP A 164 -11.78 -4.68 -4.25
C TRP A 164 -12.07 -3.35 -3.59
N ARG A 165 -12.73 -2.42 -4.31
CA ARG A 165 -13.22 -1.18 -3.72
C ARG A 165 -14.28 -1.45 -2.65
N ILE A 166 -15.22 -2.34 -2.95
CA ILE A 166 -16.31 -2.71 -2.03
C ILE A 166 -15.75 -3.43 -0.80
N VAL A 167 -14.92 -4.45 -1.01
CA VAL A 167 -14.25 -5.19 0.08
C VAL A 167 -13.45 -4.25 0.97
N ALA A 168 -12.71 -3.31 0.36
CA ALA A 168 -11.95 -2.33 1.15
C ALA A 168 -12.87 -1.45 1.99
N CYS A 169 -13.94 -0.93 1.39
CA CYS A 169 -14.90 -0.08 2.08
C CYS A 169 -15.61 -0.81 3.24
N ASP A 170 -16.07 -2.05 3.02
CA ASP A 170 -16.81 -2.83 4.01
C ASP A 170 -15.95 -3.19 5.24
N LEU A 171 -14.65 -3.42 5.02
CA LEU A 171 -13.73 -3.89 6.05
C LEU A 171 -12.78 -2.80 6.57
N GLY A 172 -12.95 -1.55 6.12
CA GLY A 172 -12.12 -0.41 6.52
C GLY A 172 -10.70 -0.39 5.95
N PHE A 173 -10.40 -1.21 4.93
CA PHE A 173 -9.14 -1.13 4.19
C PHE A 173 -9.15 0.05 3.21
N ARG A 174 -7.98 0.36 2.66
CA ARG A 174 -7.82 1.46 1.73
C ARG A 174 -7.52 0.91 0.34
N TYR A 175 -8.37 1.24 -0.64
CA TYR A 175 -8.18 0.88 -2.04
C TYR A 175 -8.23 2.09 -2.95
N LEU A 176 -7.27 2.20 -3.86
CA LEU A 176 -7.25 3.21 -4.92
C LEU A 176 -6.99 2.54 -6.28
N LYS A 177 -7.69 3.00 -7.31
CA LYS A 177 -7.44 2.67 -8.71
C LYS A 177 -7.13 3.93 -9.49
N ILE A 178 -5.96 3.99 -10.11
CA ILE A 178 -5.44 5.17 -10.79
C ILE A 178 -5.20 4.84 -12.26
N LYS A 179 -5.75 5.63 -13.18
CA LYS A 179 -5.53 5.45 -14.62
C LYS A 179 -4.16 6.00 -15.01
N ILE A 180 -3.34 5.17 -15.66
CA ILE A 180 -2.06 5.59 -16.23
C ILE A 180 -2.35 6.44 -17.47
N ARG A 181 -1.93 7.69 -17.45
CA ARG A 181 -1.98 8.59 -18.61
C ARG A 181 -0.59 8.67 -19.21
N ILE A 182 -0.47 8.36 -20.50
CA ILE A 182 0.74 8.64 -21.29
C ILE A 182 0.46 9.95 -22.00
N ASN A 183 1.24 11.00 -21.72
CA ASN A 183 1.24 12.18 -22.57
C ASN A 183 1.88 11.77 -23.90
N LYS A 184 1.10 11.78 -24.99
CA LYS A 184 1.55 11.42 -26.34
C LYS A 184 2.39 12.52 -27.02
N ASN A 185 2.99 13.43 -26.26
CA ASN A 185 3.77 14.53 -26.81
C ASN A 185 5.24 14.35 -26.44
N LEU A 186 5.91 13.44 -27.15
CA LEU A 186 7.35 13.40 -27.40
C LEU A 186 7.54 12.86 -28.82
#